data_AF-A0A6I1L383-F1
#
_entry.id   AF-A0A6I1L383-F1
#
_cell.length_a   1.000
_cell.length_b   1.000
_cell.length_c   1.000
_cell.angle_alpha   90.00
_cell.angle_beta   90.00
_cell.angle_gamma   90.00
#
_symmetry.space_group_name_H-M   'P 1'
#
loop_
_entity.id
_entity.type
_entity.pdbx_description
1 polymer ?
#
loop_
_entity_poly.entity_id
_entity_poly.type
_entity_poly.pdbx_seq_one_letter_code
_entity_poly.pdbx_strand_id
1 'polypeptide(L)'
;MFWGGDIHSFWTTNLHAKSDDPGSPVVATEFVGTSVTSDGPPYDAFNAILPMNPHVRFFDSRQRGYVSVTLEEKNMLTNFRVISDPQDPHASVSTLKSFVVEPGRAGAIAV
;
A
#
# COMPACT_ATOMS: atom_id res chain seq x y z
N MET A 1 -9.85 -5.35 6.85
CA MET A 1 -8.48 -4.96 6.47
C MET A 1 -7.74 -6.19 5.99
N PHE A 2 -6.96 -6.07 4.92
CA PHE A 2 -6.10 -7.14 4.41
C PHE A 2 -4.66 -6.63 4.25
N TRP A 3 -3.68 -7.50 4.54
CA TRP A 3 -2.25 -7.18 4.46
C TRP A 3 -1.58 -8.12 3.47
N GLY A 4 -0.83 -7.57 2.53
CA GLY A 4 -0.09 -8.33 1.52
C GLY A 4 1.41 -8.05 1.55
N GLY A 5 2.15 -8.85 0.78
CA GLY A 5 3.58 -8.72 0.52
C GLY A 5 3.94 -9.38 -0.81
N ASP A 6 5.03 -10.15 -0.87
CA ASP A 6 5.51 -10.96 -2.01
C ASP A 6 5.89 -10.19 -3.29
N ILE A 7 5.02 -9.30 -3.80
CA ILE A 7 5.25 -8.53 -5.05
C ILE A 7 6.30 -7.41 -4.92
N HIS A 8 6.99 -7.33 -3.78
CA HIS A 8 8.11 -6.41 -3.54
C HIS A 8 7.81 -4.96 -3.95
N SER A 9 6.61 -4.47 -3.62
CA SER A 9 6.16 -3.11 -3.95
C SER A 9 5.04 -2.69 -3.02
N PHE A 10 4.89 -1.39 -2.80
CA PHE A 10 3.81 -0.85 -1.99
C PHE A 10 2.52 -0.73 -2.79
N TRP A 11 1.40 -1.11 -2.19
CA TRP A 11 0.07 -0.94 -2.77
C TRP A 11 -0.96 -0.52 -1.75
N THR A 12 -1.92 0.30 -2.17
CA THR A 12 -3.17 0.52 -1.44
C THR A 12 -4.33 0.28 -2.39
N THR A 13 -5.25 -0.59 -2.01
CA THR A 13 -6.30 -1.08 -2.90
C THR A 13 -7.64 -1.13 -2.18
N ASN A 14 -8.70 -0.72 -2.88
CA ASN A 14 -10.07 -0.97 -2.44
C ASN A 14 -10.49 -2.38 -2.86
N LEU A 15 -10.89 -3.22 -1.91
CA LEU A 15 -11.44 -4.54 -2.20
C LEU A 15 -12.96 -4.45 -2.33
N HIS A 16 -13.46 -4.72 -3.53
CA HIS A 16 -14.87 -4.72 -3.87
C HIS A 16 -15.52 -6.07 -3.53
N ALA A 17 -16.80 -6.05 -3.14
CA ALA A 17 -17.57 -7.26 -2.82
C ALA A 17 -17.61 -8.25 -4.00
N LYS A 18 -17.54 -7.72 -5.22
CA LYS A 18 -17.36 -8.46 -6.46
C LYS A 18 -16.11 -7.89 -7.15
N SER A 19 -15.12 -8.73 -7.40
CA SER A 19 -13.82 -8.30 -7.93
C SER A 19 -13.87 -7.78 -9.37
N ASP A 20 -14.88 -8.18 -10.13
CA ASP A 20 -15.12 -7.81 -11.53
C ASP A 20 -16.10 -6.64 -11.71
N ASP A 21 -16.68 -6.13 -10.61
CA ASP A 21 -17.65 -5.04 -10.62
C ASP A 21 -17.18 -3.88 -9.72
N PRO A 22 -16.54 -2.84 -10.32
CA PRO A 22 -16.10 -1.63 -9.61
C PRO A 22 -17.26 -0.82 -9.00
N GLY A 23 -18.50 -1.05 -9.41
CA GLY A 23 -19.69 -0.44 -8.83
C GLY A 23 -20.17 -1.16 -7.55
N SER A 24 -19.68 -2.37 -7.29
CA SER A 24 -20.05 -3.11 -6.08
C SER A 24 -19.45 -2.46 -4.82
N PRO A 25 -20.06 -2.68 -3.64
CA PRO A 25 -19.58 -2.06 -2.40
C PRO A 25 -18.11 -2.41 -2.10
N VAL A 26 -17.34 -1.43 -1.65
CA VAL A 26 -16.00 -1.68 -1.07
C VAL A 26 -16.20 -2.31 0.31
N VAL A 27 -15.65 -3.50 0.51
CA VAL A 27 -15.80 -4.29 1.75
C VAL A 27 -14.54 -4.31 2.61
N ALA A 28 -13.38 -4.00 2.02
CA ALA A 28 -12.14 -3.87 2.74
C ALA A 28 -11.16 -2.94 2.02
N THR A 29 -10.14 -2.51 2.75
CA THR A 29 -8.92 -1.92 2.20
C THR A 29 -7.81 -2.97 2.31
N GLU A 30 -7.01 -3.10 1.26
CA GLU A 30 -5.76 -3.84 1.26
C GLU A 30 -4.57 -2.86 1.29
N PHE A 31 -3.59 -3.19 2.12
CA PHE A 31 -2.27 -2.59 2.09
C PHE A 31 -1.24 -3.69 1.80
N VAL A 32 -0.47 -3.52 0.73
CA VAL A 32 0.63 -4.42 0.40
C VAL A 32 1.92 -3.72 0.78
N GLY A 33 2.74 -4.38 1.59
CA GLY A 33 4.07 -3.91 1.92
C GLY A 33 5.07 -4.22 0.81
N THR A 34 6.02 -3.32 0.63
CA THR A 34 7.22 -3.64 -0.15
C THR A 34 8.08 -4.69 0.55
N SER A 35 9.13 -5.15 -0.12
CA SER A 35 10.17 -5.98 0.48
C SER A 35 11.14 -5.17 1.33
N VAL A 36 11.75 -5.82 2.32
CA VAL A 36 12.83 -5.20 3.10
C VAL A 36 14.03 -4.90 2.19
N THR A 37 14.40 -5.83 1.30
CA THR A 37 15.59 -5.68 0.44
C THR A 37 15.43 -6.17 -1.01
N SER A 38 14.59 -7.18 -1.29
CA SER A 38 14.45 -7.75 -2.64
C SER A 38 14.01 -6.71 -3.68
N ASP A 39 14.48 -6.80 -4.92
CA ASP A 39 14.07 -5.87 -5.98
C ASP A 39 12.59 -5.99 -6.35
N GLY A 40 12.01 -4.85 -6.73
CA GLY A 40 10.61 -4.72 -7.12
C GLY A 40 10.37 -4.92 -8.61
N PRO A 41 9.09 -5.05 -9.02
CA PRO A 41 8.74 -5.09 -10.43
C PRO A 41 9.06 -3.76 -11.13
N PRO A 42 9.19 -3.76 -12.47
CA PRO A 42 9.48 -2.56 -13.24
C PRO A 42 8.37 -1.52 -13.05
N TYR A 43 8.71 -0.37 -12.48
CA TYR A 43 7.74 0.68 -12.15
C TYR A 43 6.94 1.13 -13.37
N ASP A 44 7.61 1.43 -14.48
CA ASP A 44 6.94 1.99 -15.67
C ASP A 44 5.96 1.01 -16.32
N ALA A 45 6.30 -0.29 -16.34
CA ALA A 45 5.43 -1.32 -16.89
C ALA A 45 4.15 -1.48 -16.07
N PHE A 46 4.28 -1.44 -14.74
CA PHE A 46 3.13 -1.52 -13.82
C PHE A 46 2.31 -0.24 -13.82
N ASN A 47 2.97 0.93 -13.82
CA ASN A 47 2.32 2.23 -13.87
C ASN A 47 1.47 2.39 -15.15
N ALA A 48 1.93 1.86 -16.28
CA ALA A 48 1.18 1.86 -17.54
C ALA A 48 -0.13 1.07 -17.49
N ILE A 49 -0.24 0.05 -16.62
CA ILE A 49 -1.45 -0.79 -16.51
C ILE A 49 -2.37 -0.38 -15.34
N LEU A 50 -1.97 0.55 -14.48
CA LEU A 50 -2.81 1.05 -13.38
C LEU A 50 -4.16 1.61 -13.84
N PRO A 51 -4.29 2.33 -14.98
CA PRO A 51 -5.59 2.80 -15.45
C PRO A 51 -6.61 1.68 -15.71
N MET A 52 -6.16 0.44 -15.97
CA MET A 52 -7.03 -0.73 -16.10
C MET A 52 -7.50 -1.29 -14.75
N ASN A 53 -6.93 -0.80 -13.64
CA ASN A 53 -7.15 -1.27 -12.28
C ASN A 53 -7.65 -0.11 -11.39
N PRO A 54 -8.88 0.41 -11.61
CA PRO A 54 -9.37 1.64 -10.98
C PRO A 54 -9.57 1.54 -9.44
N HIS A 55 -9.48 0.31 -8.90
CA HIS A 55 -9.56 0.01 -7.48
C HIS A 55 -8.22 0.25 -6.76
N VAL A 56 -7.10 0.33 -7.48
CA VAL A 56 -5.78 0.68 -6.94
C VAL A 56 -5.74 2.18 -6.64
N ARG A 57 -5.38 2.53 -5.42
CA ARG A 57 -5.30 3.91 -4.91
C ARG A 57 -3.87 4.41 -4.77
N PHE A 58 -2.91 3.51 -4.65
CA PHE A 58 -1.49 3.83 -4.58
C PHE A 58 -0.65 2.66 -5.05
N PHE A 59 0.46 2.96 -5.72
CA PHE A 59 1.49 2.01 -6.13
C PHE A 59 2.87 2.66 -6.10
N ASP A 60 3.86 1.99 -5.51
CA ASP A 60 5.28 2.30 -5.70
C ASP A 60 6.14 1.02 -5.60
N SER A 61 6.86 0.67 -6.66
CA SER A 61 7.80 -0.45 -6.70
C SER A 61 9.27 -0.06 -6.61
N ARG A 62 9.57 1.23 -6.44
CA ARG A 62 10.94 1.75 -6.48
C ARG A 62 11.58 1.73 -5.10
N GLN A 63 10.78 1.90 -4.05
CA GLN A 63 11.26 2.04 -2.67
C GLN A 63 11.20 0.73 -1.89
N ARG A 64 12.21 0.45 -1.05
CA ARG A 64 12.24 -0.66 -0.08
C ARG A 64 11.88 -0.20 1.32
N GLY A 65 11.53 -1.11 2.21
CA GLY A 65 11.16 -0.78 3.58
C GLY A 65 10.04 -1.67 4.12
N TYR A 66 9.06 -1.07 4.79
CA TYR A 66 8.02 -1.81 5.53
C TYR A 66 6.75 -0.97 5.74
N VAL A 67 5.70 -1.64 6.23
CA VAL A 67 4.45 -0.99 6.65
C VAL A 67 4.45 -0.85 8.17
N SER A 68 4.16 0.34 8.67
CA SER A 68 3.98 0.62 10.09
C SER A 68 2.53 1.01 10.35
N VAL A 69 1.91 0.39 11.35
CA VAL A 69 0.50 0.57 11.66
C VAL A 69 0.35 1.02 13.10
N THR A 70 -0.36 2.13 13.31
CA THR A 70 -0.85 2.57 14.61
C THR A 70 -2.35 2.36 14.63
N LEU A 71 -2.83 1.52 15.55
CA LEU A 71 -4.24 1.20 15.71
C LEU A 71 -4.76 1.86 16.98
N GLU A 72 -5.76 2.73 16.81
CA GLU A 72 -6.50 3.38 17.89
C GLU A 72 -7.99 3.03 17.77
N GLU A 73 -8.79 3.37 18.79
CA GLU A 73 -10.23 3.10 18.80
C GLU A 73 -10.96 3.73 17.60
N LYS A 74 -10.55 4.95 17.22
CA LYS A 74 -11.25 5.77 16.22
C LYS A 74 -10.59 5.78 14.84
N ASN A 75 -9.39 5.26 14.71
CA ASN A 75 -8.67 5.25 13.44
C ASN A 75 -7.59 4.18 13.42
N MET A 76 -7.22 3.77 12.22
CA MET A 76 -5.99 3.03 11.96
C MET A 76 -5.12 3.84 11.01
N LEU A 77 -4.00 4.36 11.50
CA LEU A 77 -2.99 5.05 10.69
C LEU A 77 -1.98 4.04 10.16
N THR A 78 -1.84 3.99 8.84
CA THR A 78 -0.90 3.14 8.12
C THR A 78 0.12 4.01 7.42
N ASN A 79 1.41 3.75 7.67
CA ASN A 79 2.53 4.45 7.08
C ASN A 79 3.35 3.48 6.21
N PHE A 80 3.59 3.85 4.96
CA PHE A 80 4.62 3.23 4.12
C PHE A 80 5.96 3.85 4.47
N ARG A 81 6.79 3.07 5.16
CA ARG A 81 8.09 3.47 5.66
C ARG A 81 9.15 2.99 4.68
N VAL A 82 9.98 3.91 4.20
CA VAL A 82 11.00 3.62 3.20
C VAL A 82 12.39 3.83 3.77
N ILE A 83 13.30 2.95 3.38
CA ILE A 83 14.72 3.06 3.68
C ILE A 83 15.45 3.74 2.50
N SER A 84 16.50 4.51 2.81
CA SER A 84 17.28 5.21 1.77
C SER A 84 18.08 4.27 0.86
N ASP A 85 18.63 3.19 1.41
CA ASP A 85 19.40 2.19 0.66
C ASP A 85 19.36 0.83 1.39
N PRO A 86 18.86 -0.26 0.78
CA PRO A 86 18.86 -1.60 1.40
C PRO A 86 20.26 -2.20 1.62
N GLN A 87 21.32 -1.65 1.01
CA GLN A 87 22.70 -2.11 1.15
C GLN A 87 23.47 -1.36 2.25
N ASP A 88 22.93 -0.24 2.75
CA ASP A 88 23.56 0.57 3.78
C ASP A 88 23.07 0.18 5.19
N PRO A 89 23.93 -0.33 6.09
CA PRO A 89 23.55 -0.62 7.47
C PRO A 89 23.17 0.64 8.29
N HIS A 90 23.48 1.84 7.79
CA HIS A 90 23.12 3.13 8.38
C HIS A 90 21.97 3.83 7.63
N ALA A 91 21.25 3.11 6.77
CA ALA A 91 20.15 3.67 6.01
C ALA A 91 19.14 4.41 6.89
N SER A 92 18.74 5.59 6.42
CA SER A 92 17.71 6.39 7.07
C SER A 92 16.31 5.85 6.75
N VAL A 93 15.34 6.11 7.62
CA VAL A 93 13.93 5.76 7.39
C VAL A 93 13.09 7.04 7.27
N SER A 94 12.24 7.10 6.25
CA SER A 94 11.25 8.18 6.09
C SER A 94 9.84 7.62 5.79
N THR A 95 8.81 8.46 5.88
CA THR A 95 7.45 8.10 5.42
C THR A 95 7.30 8.50 3.96
N LEU A 96 6.99 7.52 3.10
CA LEU A 96 6.64 7.76 1.70
C LEU A 96 5.18 8.22 1.56
N LYS A 97 4.27 7.52 2.26
CA LYS A 97 2.84 7.81 2.20
C LYS A 97 2.14 7.35 3.48
N SER A 98 1.08 8.05 3.86
CA SER A 98 0.25 7.72 5.00
C SER A 98 -1.22 7.59 4.58
N PHE A 99 -1.93 6.68 5.23
CA PHE A 99 -3.34 6.42 5.02
C PHE A 99 -4.05 6.19 6.35
N VAL A 100 -5.27 6.69 6.47
CA VAL A 100 -6.18 6.39 7.57
C VAL A 100 -7.33 5.52 7.07
N VAL A 101 -7.71 4.54 7.89
CA VAL A 101 -8.97 3.81 7.76
C VAL A 101 -9.80 4.04 9.02
N GLU A 102 -11.06 4.42 8.84
CA GLU A 102 -12.01 4.68 9.93
C GLU A 102 -12.76 3.38 10.30
N PRO A 103 -13.17 3.20 11.57
CA PRO A 103 -13.98 2.07 12.00
C PRO A 103 -15.28 1.96 11.18
N GLY A 104 -15.58 0.74 10.72
CA GLY A 104 -16.80 0.45 9.96
C GLY A 104 -16.84 1.02 8.53
N ARG A 105 -15.79 1.70 8.07
CA ARG A 105 -15.73 2.29 6.73
C ARG A 105 -14.52 1.76 5.96
N ALA A 106 -14.79 0.91 4.97
CA ALA A 106 -13.76 0.47 4.04
C ALA A 106 -13.34 1.60 3.07
N GLY A 107 -12.10 1.52 2.57
CA GLY A 107 -11.45 2.54 1.77
C GLY A 107 -10.44 3.36 2.59
N ALA A 108 -9.20 3.41 2.12
CA ALA A 108 -8.16 4.24 2.71
C ALA A 108 -8.30 5.72 2.31
N ILE A 109 -8.08 6.61 3.26
CA ILE A 109 -8.02 8.06 3.05
C ILE A 109 -6.55 8.47 3.14
N ALA A 110 -6.01 9.08 2.08
CA ALA A 110 -4.64 9.60 2.12
C ALA A 110 -4.54 10.79 3.08
N VAL A 111 -3.45 10.82 3.84
CA VAL A 111 -3.07 11.93 4.74
C VAL A 111 -1.96 12.76 4.09
#